data_AF-A0A4Q0Z3M5-F1
#
_entry.id   AF-A0A4Q0Z3M5-F1
#
_cell.length_a   1.000
_cell.length_b   1.000
_cell.length_c   1.000
_cell.angle_alpha   90.00
_cell.angle_beta   90.00
_cell.angle_gamma   90.00
#
_symmetry.space_group_name_H-M   'P 1'
#
loop_
_entity.id
_entity.type
_entity.pdbx_description
1 polymer ?
#
loop_
_entity_poly.entity_id
_entity_poly.type
_entity_poly.pdbx_seq_one_letter_code
_entity_poly.pdbx_strand_id
1 'polypeptide(L)'
;MSIDNQKTVILIGAKGNMGQAALSGLGKHKVITASRSGEVCDYKVDITSEESLRKLYEDVGHFDAVVNTVGYCEYAEFTEMTEEQWNNTIQSKMIGQINIVRVGQEYIADNGSFSLITGILNIKPIPYAIADATTSGAIDTFVKCVAFEMPRGIRINSINPTVLEEAWDVYGEMMPGFHPVPGFLVGKAFERSVDGFITGQVLVVDAY
;
A
#
# COMPACT_ATOMS: atom_id res chain seq x y z
N MET A 1 20.24 21.67 -7.24
CA MET A 1 19.40 21.54 -8.45
C MET A 1 17.97 21.41 -7.94
N SER A 2 17.17 22.47 -8.05
CA SER A 2 15.77 22.41 -7.63
C SER A 2 15.01 21.58 -8.66
N ILE A 3 14.55 20.39 -8.27
CA ILE A 3 13.56 19.65 -9.03
C ILE A 3 12.33 19.58 -8.14
N ASP A 4 11.72 20.73 -7.89
CA ASP A 4 10.41 20.76 -7.26
C ASP A 4 9.38 20.44 -8.33
N ASN A 5 9.35 19.17 -8.75
CA ASN A 5 8.35 18.67 -9.69
C ASN A 5 7.21 18.08 -8.85
N GLN A 6 6.33 18.97 -8.40
CA GLN A 6 5.11 18.60 -7.69
C GLN A 6 4.32 17.58 -8.53
N LYS A 7 4.13 16.37 -8.00
CA LYS A 7 3.35 15.29 -8.61
C LYS A 7 1.88 15.34 -8.20
N THR A 8 1.02 14.77 -9.04
CA THR A 8 -0.35 14.39 -8.67
C THR A 8 -0.35 12.93 -8.21
N VAL A 9 -0.70 12.70 -6.94
CA VAL A 9 -0.63 11.38 -6.29
C VAL A 9 -2.01 10.95 -5.86
N ILE A 10 -2.49 9.80 -6.35
CA ILE A 10 -3.69 9.16 -5.81
C ILE A 10 -3.29 8.42 -4.53
N LEU A 11 -3.90 8.75 -3.40
CA LEU A 11 -3.75 8.05 -2.13
C LEU A 11 -5.04 7.30 -1.79
N ILE A 12 -4.99 5.97 -1.91
CA ILE A 12 -6.10 5.08 -1.54
C ILE A 12 -5.96 4.70 -0.06
N GLY A 13 -6.92 5.08 0.77
CA GLY A 13 -6.91 4.80 2.21
C GLY A 13 -6.50 5.94 3.12
N ALA A 14 -6.57 7.19 2.65
CA ALA A 14 -6.03 8.36 3.32
C ALA A 14 -6.44 8.53 4.81
N LYS A 15 -7.61 8.04 5.22
CA LYS A 15 -8.13 8.19 6.59
C LYS A 15 -7.55 7.22 7.62
N GLY A 16 -7.05 6.05 7.21
CA GLY A 16 -6.49 5.08 8.15
C GLY A 16 -5.15 5.56 8.71
N ASN A 17 -4.69 4.98 9.81
CA ASN A 17 -3.38 5.32 10.41
C ASN A 17 -2.24 5.25 9.38
N MET A 18 -2.27 4.24 8.50
CA MET A 18 -1.29 4.10 7.42
C MET A 18 -1.42 5.16 6.32
N GLY A 19 -2.64 5.61 6.03
CA GLY A 19 -2.91 6.72 5.11
C GLY A 19 -2.40 8.05 5.66
N GLN A 20 -2.60 8.31 6.95
CA GLN A 20 -2.06 9.47 7.64
C GLN A 20 -0.53 9.44 7.70
N ALA A 21 0.06 8.27 7.96
CA ALA A 21 1.50 8.06 7.85
C ALA A 21 2.01 8.38 6.43
N ALA A 22 1.35 7.88 5.38
CA ALA A 22 1.71 8.19 3.99
C ALA A 22 1.62 9.69 3.69
N LEU A 23 0.56 10.38 4.13
CA LEU A 23 0.39 11.83 3.93
C LEU A 23 1.57 12.64 4.47
N SER A 24 2.18 12.23 5.57
CA SER A 24 3.36 12.91 6.14
C SER A 24 4.57 12.94 5.19
N GLY A 25 4.68 11.97 4.28
CA GLY A 25 5.72 11.91 3.25
C GLY A 25 5.33 12.56 1.92
N LEU A 26 4.04 12.79 1.69
CA LEU A 26 3.50 13.27 0.41
C LEU A 26 3.16 14.76 0.41
N GLY A 27 3.45 15.50 1.49
CA GLY A 27 2.98 16.87 1.70
C GLY A 27 3.40 17.92 0.66
N LYS A 28 4.41 17.65 -0.18
CA LYS A 28 4.81 18.54 -1.29
C LYS A 28 4.02 18.28 -2.59
N HIS A 29 3.25 17.21 -2.64
CA HIS A 29 2.50 16.77 -3.82
C HIS A 29 1.03 17.20 -3.75
N LYS A 30 0.38 17.24 -4.91
CA LYS A 30 -1.07 17.31 -4.99
C LYS A 30 -1.63 15.91 -4.71
N VAL A 31 -2.12 15.69 -3.49
CA VAL A 31 -2.71 14.40 -3.11
C VAL A 31 -4.20 14.39 -3.43
N ILE A 32 -4.63 13.39 -4.20
CA ILE A 32 -6.03 13.06 -4.47
C ILE A 32 -6.39 11.86 -3.61
N THR A 33 -7.35 12.01 -2.73
CA THR A 33 -7.72 10.98 -1.76
C THR A 33 -8.84 10.09 -2.28
N ALA A 34 -8.72 8.78 -2.06
CA ALA A 34 -9.75 7.81 -2.42
C ALA A 34 -10.01 6.81 -1.29
N SER A 35 -11.26 6.37 -1.13
CA SER A 35 -11.63 5.35 -0.14
C SER A 35 -12.86 4.55 -0.54
N ARG A 36 -13.10 3.41 0.12
CA ARG A 36 -14.27 2.56 -0.15
C ARG A 36 -15.60 3.23 0.17
N SER A 37 -15.69 4.01 1.25
CA SER A 37 -16.93 4.74 1.57
C SER A 37 -17.12 5.97 0.69
N GLY A 38 -16.02 6.60 0.24
CA GLY A 38 -16.04 7.88 -0.46
C GLY A 38 -16.32 9.07 0.47
N GLU A 39 -16.60 8.84 1.75
CA GLU A 39 -16.89 9.90 2.70
C GLU A 39 -15.63 10.72 3.00
N VAL A 40 -15.68 12.03 2.80
CA VAL A 40 -14.55 12.96 3.07
C VAL A 40 -13.26 12.55 2.34
N CYS A 41 -13.39 11.88 1.20
CA CYS A 41 -12.33 11.69 0.22
C CYS A 41 -12.80 12.29 -1.12
N ASP A 42 -11.87 12.63 -1.99
CA ASP A 42 -12.19 13.18 -3.31
C ASP A 42 -12.93 12.16 -4.19
N TYR A 43 -12.59 10.87 -4.05
CA TYR A 43 -13.19 9.79 -4.83
C TYR A 43 -13.57 8.56 -3.99
N LYS A 44 -14.58 7.84 -4.47
CA LYS A 44 -14.95 6.52 -3.98
C LYS A 44 -14.26 5.44 -4.83
N VAL A 45 -13.67 4.44 -4.19
CA VAL A 45 -13.04 3.30 -4.88
C VAL A 45 -13.15 2.01 -4.08
N ASP A 46 -13.60 0.93 -4.73
CA ASP A 46 -13.45 -0.43 -4.22
C ASP A 46 -12.33 -1.14 -4.99
N ILE A 47 -11.22 -1.42 -4.31
CA ILE A 47 -10.03 -2.04 -4.94
C ILE A 47 -10.29 -3.47 -5.40
N THR A 48 -11.35 -4.13 -4.92
CA THR A 48 -11.73 -5.48 -5.35
C THR A 48 -12.58 -5.45 -6.64
N SER A 49 -12.92 -4.27 -7.15
CA SER A 49 -13.69 -4.08 -8.38
C SER A 49 -12.85 -3.38 -9.44
N GLU A 50 -12.56 -4.10 -10.53
CA GLU A 50 -11.87 -3.53 -11.69
C GLU A 50 -12.63 -2.34 -12.28
N GLU A 51 -13.96 -2.42 -12.39
CA GLU A 51 -14.81 -1.32 -12.86
C GLU A 51 -14.65 -0.08 -11.97
N SER A 52 -14.61 -0.27 -10.64
CA SER A 52 -14.41 0.84 -9.71
C SER A 52 -13.03 1.48 -9.86
N LEU A 53 -11.99 0.70 -10.13
CA LEU A 53 -10.64 1.21 -10.36
C LEU A 53 -10.53 1.97 -11.68
N ARG A 54 -11.08 1.42 -12.77
CA ARG A 54 -11.15 2.11 -14.08
C ARG A 54 -11.84 3.45 -13.95
N LYS A 55 -13.01 3.46 -13.30
CA LYS A 55 -13.76 4.69 -13.04
C LYS A 55 -12.94 5.71 -12.23
N LEU A 56 -12.24 5.29 -11.18
CA LEU A 56 -11.37 6.18 -10.42
C LEU A 56 -10.32 6.83 -11.33
N TYR A 57 -9.58 6.04 -12.10
CA TYR A 57 -8.50 6.57 -12.95
C TYR A 57 -9.02 7.48 -14.07
N GLU A 58 -10.17 7.15 -14.65
CA GLU A 58 -10.84 8.00 -15.65
C GLU A 58 -11.32 9.33 -15.08
N ASP A 59 -11.97 9.30 -13.91
CA ASP A 59 -12.51 10.50 -13.27
C ASP A 59 -11.38 11.41 -12.69
N VAL A 60 -10.23 10.84 -12.34
CA VAL A 60 -9.03 11.61 -11.92
C VAL A 60 -8.32 12.23 -13.12
N GLY A 61 -8.25 11.51 -14.24
CA GLY A 61 -7.49 11.92 -15.42
C GLY A 61 -5.99 11.76 -15.21
N HIS A 62 -5.24 12.86 -15.19
CA HIS A 62 -3.78 12.80 -15.09
C HIS A 62 -3.29 12.58 -13.65
N PHE A 63 -2.43 11.59 -13.45
CA PHE A 63 -1.70 11.34 -12.20
C PHE A 63 -0.32 10.70 -12.45
N ASP A 64 0.62 11.00 -11.56
CA ASP A 64 2.01 10.55 -11.64
C ASP A 64 2.28 9.36 -10.70
N ALA A 65 1.49 9.20 -9.65
CA ALA A 65 1.69 8.11 -8.71
C ALA A 65 0.39 7.60 -8.09
N VAL A 66 0.41 6.33 -7.71
CA VAL A 66 -0.62 5.72 -6.87
C VAL A 66 0.03 5.14 -5.63
N VAL A 67 -0.42 5.61 -4.47
CA VAL A 67 -0.05 5.09 -3.16
C VAL A 67 -1.26 4.38 -2.58
N ASN A 68 -1.09 3.10 -2.27
CA ASN A 68 -2.11 2.30 -1.64
C ASN A 68 -1.74 2.02 -0.18
N THR A 69 -2.65 2.35 0.74
CA THR A 69 -2.52 2.07 2.18
C THR A 69 -3.66 1.21 2.71
N VAL A 70 -4.39 0.53 1.83
CA VAL A 70 -5.49 -0.38 2.19
C VAL A 70 -5.21 -1.82 1.78
N GLY A 71 -5.71 -2.74 2.59
CA GLY A 71 -5.70 -4.17 2.31
C GLY A 71 -6.28 -4.86 3.54
N TYR A 72 -7.50 -5.37 3.41
CA TYR A 72 -8.18 -6.02 4.52
C TYR A 72 -7.64 -7.43 4.73
N CYS A 73 -7.38 -7.78 5.99
CA CYS A 73 -6.91 -9.09 6.41
C CYS A 73 -7.73 -9.59 7.59
N GLU A 74 -8.03 -10.89 7.56
CA GLU A 74 -8.60 -11.64 8.67
C GLU A 74 -7.48 -12.21 9.55
N TYR A 75 -7.76 -12.37 10.84
CA TYR A 75 -6.84 -12.95 11.83
C TYR A 75 -7.51 -14.15 12.51
N ALA A 76 -6.85 -15.30 12.46
CA ALA A 76 -7.34 -16.56 13.03
C ALA A 76 -6.18 -17.56 13.21
N GLU A 77 -6.33 -18.52 14.11
CA GLU A 77 -5.39 -19.64 14.19
C GLU A 77 -5.36 -20.40 12.86
N PHE A 78 -4.18 -20.91 12.47
CA PHE A 78 -4.03 -21.61 11.20
C PHE A 78 -5.02 -22.78 11.04
N THR A 79 -5.27 -23.52 12.13
CA THR A 79 -6.18 -24.67 12.15
C THR A 79 -7.65 -24.31 12.17
N GLU A 80 -7.99 -23.05 12.44
CA GLU A 80 -9.37 -22.57 12.57
C GLU A 80 -9.77 -21.58 11.48
N MET A 81 -8.79 -21.08 10.71
CA MET A 81 -9.03 -20.11 9.65
C MET A 81 -9.91 -20.71 8.55
N THR A 82 -11.08 -20.12 8.34
CA THR A 82 -12.05 -20.61 7.38
C THR A 82 -11.66 -20.25 5.95
N GLU A 83 -12.19 -21.00 4.98
CA GLU A 83 -12.04 -20.68 3.56
C GLU A 83 -12.57 -19.28 3.23
N GLU A 84 -13.65 -18.85 3.87
CA GLU A 84 -14.20 -17.50 3.70
C GLU A 84 -13.21 -16.44 4.18
N GLN A 85 -12.58 -16.63 5.35
CA GLN A 85 -11.59 -15.69 5.87
C GLN A 85 -10.35 -15.61 4.98
N TRP A 86 -9.90 -16.75 4.45
CA TRP A 86 -8.84 -16.80 3.44
C TRP A 86 -9.23 -16.02 2.19
N ASN A 87 -10.42 -16.28 1.64
CA ASN A 87 -10.89 -15.61 0.44
C ASN A 87 -11.03 -14.10 0.65
N ASN A 88 -11.58 -13.64 1.78
CA ASN A 88 -11.69 -12.22 2.08
C ASN A 88 -10.32 -11.52 2.09
N THR A 89 -9.34 -12.15 2.74
CA THR A 89 -7.96 -11.62 2.80
C THR A 89 -7.29 -11.63 1.41
N ILE A 90 -7.40 -12.74 0.68
CA ILE A 90 -6.84 -12.88 -0.67
C ILE A 90 -7.43 -11.85 -1.63
N GLN A 91 -8.76 -11.70 -1.66
CA GLN A 91 -9.42 -10.78 -2.58
C GLN A 91 -9.11 -9.32 -2.26
N SER A 92 -9.03 -8.96 -0.96
CA SER A 92 -8.74 -7.57 -0.57
C SER A 92 -7.24 -7.26 -0.54
N LYS A 93 -6.48 -7.88 0.37
CA LYS A 93 -5.07 -7.55 0.61
C LYS A 93 -4.20 -7.84 -0.60
N MET A 94 -4.42 -8.97 -1.28
CA MET A 94 -3.57 -9.40 -2.41
C MET A 94 -4.13 -8.94 -3.76
N ILE A 95 -5.26 -9.52 -4.19
CA ILE A 95 -5.80 -9.29 -5.54
C ILE A 95 -6.20 -7.82 -5.74
N GLY A 96 -6.81 -7.18 -4.73
CA GLY A 96 -7.16 -5.76 -4.81
C GLY A 96 -5.96 -4.84 -5.06
N GLN A 97 -4.83 -5.09 -4.37
CA GLN A 97 -3.59 -4.34 -4.59
C GLN A 97 -2.94 -4.65 -5.95
N ILE A 98 -2.99 -5.90 -6.39
CA ILE A 98 -2.53 -6.29 -7.73
C ILE A 98 -3.38 -5.58 -8.80
N ASN A 99 -4.69 -5.47 -8.60
CA ASN A 99 -5.59 -4.83 -9.56
C ASN A 99 -5.37 -3.31 -9.65
N ILE A 100 -5.02 -2.63 -8.56
CA ILE A 100 -4.57 -1.22 -8.60
C ILE A 100 -3.47 -1.03 -9.65
N VAL A 101 -2.51 -1.95 -9.70
CA VAL A 101 -1.39 -1.88 -10.65
C VAL A 101 -1.81 -2.34 -12.05
N ARG A 102 -2.47 -3.51 -12.15
CA ARG A 102 -2.86 -4.09 -13.44
C ARG A 102 -3.77 -3.17 -14.25
N VAL A 103 -4.71 -2.50 -13.58
CA VAL A 103 -5.62 -1.52 -14.21
C VAL A 103 -4.91 -0.19 -14.35
N GLY A 104 -4.29 0.31 -13.29
CA GLY A 104 -3.70 1.66 -13.25
C GLY A 104 -2.56 1.87 -14.24
N GLN A 105 -1.83 0.81 -14.63
CA GLN A 105 -0.74 0.93 -15.62
C GLN A 105 -1.20 1.42 -16.99
N GLU A 106 -2.48 1.24 -17.33
CA GLU A 106 -3.08 1.75 -18.57
C GLU A 106 -3.27 3.27 -18.54
N TYR A 107 -3.37 3.88 -17.34
CA TYR A 107 -3.77 5.27 -17.14
C TYR A 107 -2.64 6.16 -16.59
N ILE A 108 -1.71 5.59 -15.81
CA ILE A 108 -0.65 6.35 -15.14
C ILE A 108 0.28 7.04 -16.16
N ALA A 109 0.78 8.22 -15.82
CA ALA A 109 1.74 8.95 -16.64
C ALA A 109 3.05 8.17 -16.86
N ASP A 110 3.77 8.51 -17.93
CA ASP A 110 5.14 8.03 -18.16
C ASP A 110 6.04 8.37 -16.97
N ASN A 111 6.94 7.46 -16.61
CA ASN A 111 7.79 7.54 -15.42
C ASN A 111 7.02 7.59 -14.08
N GLY A 112 5.73 7.25 -14.10
CA GLY A 112 4.91 7.19 -12.91
C GLY A 112 5.31 6.08 -11.93
N SER A 113 4.70 6.06 -10.75
CA SER A 113 5.05 5.07 -9.71
C SER A 113 3.86 4.50 -8.94
N PHE A 114 3.94 3.21 -8.62
CA PHE A 114 3.05 2.52 -7.69
C PHE A 114 3.77 2.22 -6.37
N SER A 115 3.10 2.49 -5.26
CA SER A 115 3.55 2.10 -3.92
C SER A 115 2.46 1.28 -3.25
N LEU A 116 2.71 -0.01 -3.07
CA LEU A 116 1.79 -0.94 -2.40
C LEU A 116 2.14 -1.08 -0.92
N ILE A 117 1.18 -1.56 -0.12
CA ILE A 117 1.39 -1.79 1.32
C ILE A 117 1.43 -3.29 1.62
N THR A 118 2.51 -3.72 2.25
CA THR A 118 2.65 -5.05 2.87
C THR A 118 2.77 -4.87 4.38
N GLY A 119 3.55 -5.69 5.08
CA GLY A 119 3.69 -5.60 6.53
C GLY A 119 4.70 -6.62 7.05
N ILE A 120 5.30 -6.30 8.19
CA ILE A 120 6.47 -7.02 8.74
C ILE A 120 6.23 -8.51 9.00
N LEU A 121 4.98 -8.96 9.06
CA LEU A 121 4.59 -10.31 9.46
C LEU A 121 5.04 -11.40 8.49
N ASN A 122 5.37 -11.07 7.24
CA ASN A 122 6.00 -12.01 6.32
C ASN A 122 7.50 -12.25 6.60
N ILE A 123 8.13 -11.39 7.40
CA ILE A 123 9.54 -11.49 7.83
C ILE A 123 9.62 -11.90 9.30
N LYS A 124 8.79 -11.30 10.15
CA LYS A 124 8.69 -11.54 11.60
C LYS A 124 7.28 -12.03 11.93
N PRO A 125 6.98 -13.33 11.73
CA PRO A 125 5.63 -13.85 11.89
C PRO A 125 5.19 -13.84 13.36
N ILE A 126 3.90 -13.63 13.56
CA ILE A 126 3.20 -13.79 14.85
C ILE A 126 2.04 -14.79 14.68
N PRO A 127 1.55 -15.42 15.76
CA PRO A 127 0.31 -16.18 15.73
C PRO A 127 -0.87 -15.36 15.15
N TYR A 128 -1.90 -16.05 14.68
CA TYR A 128 -3.14 -15.48 14.10
C TYR A 128 -3.01 -14.74 12.75
N ALA A 129 -1.81 -14.32 12.33
CA ALA A 129 -1.62 -13.45 11.18
C ALA A 129 -1.19 -14.15 9.88
N ILE A 130 -1.44 -15.45 9.76
CA ILE A 130 -0.90 -16.27 8.66
C ILE A 130 -1.35 -15.78 7.27
N ALA A 131 -2.61 -15.33 7.12
CA ALA A 131 -3.10 -14.83 5.84
C ALA A 131 -2.50 -13.47 5.48
N ASP A 132 -2.34 -12.55 6.43
CA ASP A 132 -1.67 -11.27 6.21
C ASP A 132 -0.19 -11.47 5.82
N ALA A 133 0.52 -12.33 6.55
CA ALA A 133 1.91 -12.66 6.26
C ALA A 133 2.07 -13.30 4.86
N THR A 134 1.23 -14.28 4.53
CA THR A 134 1.28 -14.97 3.23
C THR A 134 0.99 -14.02 2.08
N THR A 135 -0.08 -13.23 2.18
CA THR A 135 -0.44 -12.27 1.12
C THR A 135 0.58 -11.13 0.99
N SER A 136 1.18 -10.67 2.10
CA SER A 136 2.29 -9.70 2.07
C SER A 136 3.51 -10.26 1.33
N GLY A 137 3.89 -11.52 1.55
CA GLY A 137 4.96 -12.18 0.79
C GLY A 137 4.64 -12.33 -0.71
N ALA A 138 3.39 -12.61 -1.06
CA ALA A 138 2.94 -12.66 -2.45
C ALA A 138 3.07 -11.30 -3.14
N ILE A 139 2.68 -10.21 -2.47
CA ILE A 139 2.78 -8.84 -2.99
C ILE A 139 4.24 -8.42 -3.16
N ASP A 140 5.09 -8.70 -2.16
CA ASP A 140 6.53 -8.41 -2.25
C ASP A 140 7.18 -9.13 -3.45
N THR A 141 6.74 -10.36 -3.76
CA THR A 141 7.19 -11.10 -4.95
C THR A 141 6.63 -10.48 -6.23
N PHE A 142 5.34 -10.15 -6.26
CA PHE A 142 4.69 -9.48 -7.38
C PHE A 142 5.41 -8.18 -7.76
N VAL A 143 5.71 -7.33 -6.78
CA VAL A 143 6.45 -6.07 -6.97
C VAL A 143 7.82 -6.31 -7.62
N LYS A 144 8.58 -7.28 -7.13
CA LYS A 144 9.92 -7.61 -7.66
C LYS A 144 9.86 -8.05 -9.12
N CYS A 145 8.92 -8.92 -9.48
CA CYS A 145 8.80 -9.45 -10.83
C CYS A 145 8.30 -8.35 -11.80
N VAL A 146 7.19 -7.70 -11.45
CA VAL A 146 6.53 -6.74 -12.33
C VAL A 146 7.38 -5.50 -12.61
N ALA A 147 8.27 -5.12 -11.69
CA ALA A 147 9.21 -4.02 -11.91
C ALA A 147 10.08 -4.15 -13.16
N PHE A 148 10.35 -5.38 -13.63
CA PHE A 148 11.12 -5.64 -14.85
C PHE A 148 10.26 -5.67 -16.12
N GLU A 149 8.95 -5.74 -15.99
CA GLU A 149 7.99 -5.82 -17.08
C GLU A 149 7.26 -4.49 -17.34
N MET A 150 7.37 -3.54 -16.40
CA MET A 150 6.69 -2.26 -16.47
C MET A 150 7.18 -1.38 -17.63
N PRO A 151 6.29 -0.91 -18.52
CA PRO A 151 6.67 -0.10 -19.66
C PRO A 151 6.82 1.38 -19.26
N ARG A 152 7.23 2.23 -20.20
CA ARG A 152 7.17 3.71 -20.09
C ARG A 152 7.92 4.29 -18.87
N GLY A 153 8.92 3.56 -18.35
CA GLY A 153 9.67 3.96 -17.15
C GLY A 153 8.87 3.89 -15.85
N ILE A 154 7.71 3.22 -15.85
CA ILE A 154 6.87 3.06 -14.65
C ILE A 154 7.63 2.24 -13.60
N ARG A 155 7.54 2.69 -12.35
CA ARG A 155 8.18 2.04 -11.20
C ARG A 155 7.14 1.47 -10.25
N ILE A 156 7.54 0.45 -9.49
CA ILE A 156 6.69 -0.14 -8.46
C ILE A 156 7.53 -0.57 -7.27
N ASN A 157 7.08 -0.29 -6.04
CA ASN A 157 7.68 -0.80 -4.81
C ASN A 157 6.59 -1.21 -3.82
N SER A 158 6.94 -2.01 -2.81
CA SER A 158 6.11 -2.23 -1.62
C SER A 158 6.73 -1.55 -0.41
N ILE A 159 5.88 -1.01 0.47
CA ILE A 159 6.26 -0.54 1.79
C ILE A 159 5.91 -1.64 2.79
N ASN A 160 6.90 -2.08 3.57
CA ASN A 160 6.74 -3.17 4.54
C ASN A 160 7.04 -2.62 5.94
N PRO A 161 6.06 -1.96 6.60
CA PRO A 161 6.27 -1.41 7.92
C PRO A 161 6.06 -2.46 9.01
N THR A 162 6.77 -2.29 10.13
CA THR A 162 6.31 -2.79 11.43
C THR A 162 5.10 -1.99 11.91
N VAL A 163 4.54 -2.38 13.05
CA VAL A 163 3.40 -1.68 13.66
C VAL A 163 3.73 -0.21 13.93
N LEU A 164 2.75 0.65 13.69
CA LEU A 164 2.85 2.09 13.94
C LEU A 164 2.74 2.40 15.43
N GLU A 165 3.46 3.41 15.93
CA GLU A 165 3.30 3.92 17.30
C GLU A 165 1.85 4.31 17.58
N GLU A 166 1.19 4.94 16.61
CA GLU A 166 -0.20 5.37 16.67
C GLU A 166 -1.20 4.20 16.73
N ALA A 167 -0.75 2.97 16.50
CA ALA A 167 -1.54 1.75 16.56
C ALA A 167 -1.07 0.77 17.64
N TRP A 168 -0.07 1.15 18.45
CA TRP A 168 0.55 0.24 19.41
C TRP A 168 -0.41 -0.26 20.48
N ASP A 169 -1.31 0.60 20.97
CA ASP A 169 -2.32 0.21 21.97
C ASP A 169 -3.29 -0.88 21.46
N VAL A 170 -3.43 -1.03 20.14
CA VAL A 170 -4.32 -2.03 19.53
C VAL A 170 -3.59 -3.35 19.26
N TYR A 171 -2.33 -3.29 18.84
CA TYR A 171 -1.60 -4.46 18.34
C TYR A 171 -0.47 -4.95 19.27
N GLY A 172 -0.04 -4.13 20.23
CA GLY A 172 1.16 -4.38 21.04
C GLY A 172 1.12 -5.68 21.84
N GLU A 173 -0.05 -6.06 22.36
CA GLU A 173 -0.22 -7.33 23.10
C GLU A 173 0.08 -8.55 22.23
N MET A 174 -0.20 -8.49 20.92
CA MET A 174 0.04 -9.58 19.98
C MET A 174 1.49 -9.60 19.44
N MET A 175 2.28 -8.58 19.76
CA MET A 175 3.62 -8.37 19.20
C MET A 175 4.69 -8.22 20.30
N PRO A 176 4.83 -9.18 21.22
CA PRO A 176 5.82 -9.10 22.29
C PRO A 176 7.24 -9.02 21.72
N GLY A 177 8.01 -8.02 22.18
CA GLY A 177 9.40 -7.79 21.75
C GLY A 177 9.55 -6.99 20.46
N PHE A 178 8.46 -6.69 19.74
CA PHE A 178 8.50 -5.70 18.66
C PHE A 178 8.64 -4.30 19.26
N HIS A 179 9.24 -3.38 18.51
CA HIS A 179 9.11 -1.97 18.80
C HIS A 179 8.37 -1.30 17.65
N PRO A 180 7.35 -0.48 17.96
CA PRO A 180 6.64 0.25 16.93
C PRO A 180 7.56 1.28 16.27
N VAL A 181 7.15 1.75 15.10
CA VAL A 181 7.81 2.87 14.41
C VAL A 181 6.88 4.08 14.34
N PRO A 182 7.40 5.31 14.50
CA PRO A 182 6.63 6.51 14.24
C PRO A 182 6.08 6.53 12.81
N GLY A 183 4.81 6.90 12.61
CA GLY A 183 4.18 6.94 11.29
C GLY A 183 4.93 7.78 10.25
N PHE A 184 5.61 8.85 10.67
CA PHE A 184 6.37 9.69 9.74
C PHE A 184 7.56 8.97 9.08
N LEU A 185 8.15 7.95 9.73
CA LEU A 185 9.21 7.14 9.12
C LEU A 185 8.66 6.27 7.99
N VAL A 186 7.43 5.75 8.16
CA VAL A 186 6.72 5.06 7.09
C VAL A 186 6.36 6.03 5.96
N GLY A 187 5.96 7.26 6.30
CA GLY A 187 5.81 8.35 5.34
C GLY A 187 7.05 8.60 4.49
N LYS A 188 8.25 8.56 5.09
CA LYS A 188 9.52 8.67 4.35
C LYS A 188 9.76 7.51 3.38
N ALA A 189 9.27 6.31 3.66
CA ALA A 189 9.36 5.20 2.72
C ALA A 189 8.43 5.40 1.52
N PHE A 190 7.21 5.91 1.74
CA PHE A 190 6.32 6.32 0.65
C PHE A 190 6.92 7.46 -0.19
N GLU A 191 7.48 8.49 0.45
CA GLU A 191 8.21 9.58 -0.23
C GLU A 191 9.34 9.00 -1.11
N ARG A 192 10.16 8.11 -0.56
CA ARG A 192 11.25 7.46 -1.30
C ARG A 192 10.75 6.64 -2.49
N SER A 193 9.62 5.95 -2.35
CA SER A 193 9.03 5.18 -3.46
C SER A 193 8.50 6.10 -4.57
N VAL A 194 7.81 7.17 -4.20
CA VAL A 194 7.22 8.14 -5.15
C VAL A 194 8.31 8.97 -5.83
N ASP A 195 9.27 9.52 -5.08
CA ASP A 195 10.26 10.48 -5.57
C ASP A 195 11.61 9.91 -5.95
N GLY A 196 11.95 8.74 -5.43
CA GLY A 196 13.18 8.07 -5.79
C GLY A 196 13.17 7.55 -7.22
N PHE A 197 14.28 6.94 -7.60
CA PHE A 197 14.48 6.28 -8.90
C PHE A 197 14.37 4.74 -8.79
N ILE A 198 14.05 4.22 -7.61
CA ILE A 198 14.03 2.79 -7.32
C ILE A 198 12.74 2.12 -7.80
N THR A 199 12.86 0.84 -8.16
CA THR A 199 11.76 -0.04 -8.56
C THR A 199 12.08 -1.47 -8.11
N GLY A 200 11.04 -2.29 -7.92
CA GLY A 200 11.13 -3.69 -7.48
C GLY A 200 11.60 -3.86 -6.04
N GLN A 201 11.57 -2.80 -5.23
CA GLN A 201 12.07 -2.86 -3.85
C GLN A 201 10.96 -3.15 -2.84
N VAL A 202 11.34 -3.88 -1.80
CA VAL A 202 10.58 -3.98 -0.55
C VAL A 202 11.22 -3.02 0.43
N LEU A 203 10.55 -1.91 0.73
CA LEU A 203 11.04 -0.88 1.65
C LEU A 203 10.59 -1.24 3.07
N VAL A 204 11.43 -1.99 3.77
CA VAL A 204 11.21 -2.37 5.17
C VAL A 204 11.39 -1.15 6.07
N VAL A 205 10.41 -0.88 6.93
CA VAL A 205 10.46 0.17 7.94
C VAL A 205 10.21 -0.46 9.30
N ASP A 206 11.30 -0.76 9.99
CA ASP A 206 11.29 -1.43 11.28
C ASP A 206 12.25 -0.71 12.24
N ALA A 207 12.05 -0.87 13.54
CA ALA A 207 12.86 -0.25 14.59
C ALA A 207 14.17 -1.03 14.89
N TYR A 208 14.46 -2.10 14.14
CA TYR A 208 15.56 -3.04 14.36
C TYR A 208 16.27 -3.49 13.09
#